data_AF-A0A8B3JI07-F1
#
_entry.id   AF-A0A8B3JI07-F1
#
_cell.length_a   1.000
_cell.length_b   1.000
_cell.length_c   1.000
_cell.angle_alpha   90.00
_cell.angle_beta   90.00
_cell.angle_gamma   90.00
#
_symmetry.space_group_name_H-M   'P 1'
#
loop_
_entity.id
_entity.type
_entity.pdbx_description
1 polymer ?
#
loop_
_entity_poly.entity_id
_entity_poly.type
_entity_poly.pdbx_seq_one_letter_code
_entity_poly.pdbx_strand_id
1 'polypeptide(L)'
;WLQAERNLDINVKNDESHATEKNRTQFVGENETLRVVKNQQAGVKGDVICLTGNSRSDKVVNNFIISAGNTLRLECGESAIELSKDGSVNIIGNNFNFTAKQNAQINTLGGELHLNPAGGSNAIDPPGSSHQSEIQQEVDSFFVINANK
;
A
#
# COMPACT_ATOMS: atom_id res chain seq x y z
N TRP A 1 25.11 22.51 -11.43
CA TRP A 1 23.80 23.15 -11.20
C TRP A 1 23.15 23.38 -12.56
N LEU A 2 21.86 23.08 -12.68
CA LEU A 2 21.06 23.30 -13.89
C LEU A 2 19.77 24.01 -13.45
N GLN A 3 19.40 25.07 -14.15
CA GLN A 3 18.21 25.86 -13.89
C GLN A 3 17.52 26.14 -15.23
N ALA A 4 16.20 26.02 -15.26
CA ALA A 4 15.36 26.51 -16.33
C ALA A 4 14.41 27.56 -15.75
N GLU A 5 14.25 28.70 -16.43
CA GLU A 5 13.34 29.78 -15.98
C GLU A 5 11.86 29.39 -16.19
N ARG A 6 11.59 28.55 -17.19
CA ARG A 6 10.25 28.06 -17.51
C ARG A 6 10.27 26.55 -17.71
N ASN A 7 10.54 26.10 -18.94
CA ASN A 7 10.49 24.70 -19.32
C ASN A 7 11.88 24.10 -19.45
N LEU A 8 11.99 22.82 -19.13
CA LEU A 8 13.13 21.96 -19.46
C LEU A 8 12.60 20.73 -20.19
N ASP A 9 12.88 20.64 -21.49
CA ASP A 9 12.49 19.51 -22.32
C ASP A 9 13.72 18.66 -22.64
N ILE A 10 13.65 17.36 -22.36
CA ILE A 10 14.72 16.41 -22.65
C ILE A 10 14.17 15.35 -23.60
N ASN A 11 14.81 15.20 -24.76
CA ASN A 11 14.45 14.21 -25.76
C ASN A 11 15.65 13.30 -26.07
N VAL A 12 15.57 12.05 -25.63
CA VAL A 12 16.60 11.03 -25.90
C VAL A 12 16.04 10.05 -26.92
N LYS A 13 16.75 9.86 -28.04
CA LYS A 13 16.25 9.06 -29.17
C LYS A 13 16.49 7.55 -29.04
N ASN A 14 17.35 7.14 -28.11
CA ASN A 14 17.72 5.75 -27.93
C ASN A 14 17.64 5.37 -26.45
N ASP A 15 18.76 5.46 -25.72
CA ASP A 15 18.86 5.02 -24.34
C ASP A 15 19.25 6.17 -23.41
N GLU A 16 18.57 6.26 -22.27
CA GLU A 16 18.93 7.15 -21.16
C GLU A 16 19.38 6.29 -19.98
N SER A 17 20.43 6.72 -19.30
CA SER A 17 20.95 6.05 -18.10
C SER A 17 21.30 7.11 -17.09
N HIS A 18 20.89 6.88 -15.85
CA HIS A 18 21.12 7.80 -14.75
C HIS A 18 21.64 7.05 -13.53
N ALA A 19 22.79 7.48 -13.01
CA ALA A 19 23.40 6.91 -11.81
C ALA A 19 23.56 8.00 -10.76
N THR A 20 23.06 7.74 -9.56
CA THR A 20 23.29 8.56 -8.37
C THR A 20 23.89 7.66 -7.30
N GLU A 21 25.12 7.96 -6.86
CA GLU A 21 25.86 7.09 -5.92
C GLU A 21 25.40 7.19 -4.47
N LYS A 22 24.76 8.32 -4.12
CA LYS A 22 24.25 8.59 -2.77
C LYS A 22 22.74 8.79 -2.81
N ASN A 23 22.29 10.04 -2.68
CA ASN A 23 20.89 10.35 -2.49
C ASN A 23 20.34 11.16 -3.68
N ARG A 24 19.10 10.86 -4.07
CA ARG A 24 18.31 11.65 -5.02
C ARG A 24 17.03 12.10 -4.32
N THR A 25 16.77 13.41 -4.32
CA THR A 25 15.49 13.98 -3.89
C THR A 25 14.81 14.57 -5.12
N GLN A 26 13.55 14.23 -5.33
CA GLN A 26 12.72 14.79 -6.40
C GLN A 26 11.46 15.37 -5.77
N PHE A 27 11.14 16.62 -6.14
CA PHE A 27 9.91 17.30 -5.74
C PHE A 27 9.23 17.85 -6.99
N VAL A 28 7.95 17.55 -7.16
CA VAL A 28 7.09 18.09 -8.21
C VAL A 28 5.99 18.86 -7.52
N GLY A 29 5.89 20.16 -7.77
CA GLY A 29 4.95 21.03 -7.04
C GLY A 29 3.49 20.88 -7.46
N GLU A 30 3.23 20.24 -8.60
CA GLU A 30 1.90 20.07 -9.17
C GLU A 30 1.71 18.59 -9.58
N ASN A 31 1.67 18.28 -10.88
CA ASN A 31 1.35 16.94 -11.38
C ASN A 31 2.57 16.25 -12.02
N GLU A 32 2.72 14.95 -11.75
CA GLU A 32 3.66 14.06 -12.45
C GLU A 32 2.87 13.01 -13.26
N THR A 33 3.31 12.73 -14.49
CA THR A 33 2.74 11.68 -15.33
C THR A 33 3.86 10.79 -15.86
N LEU A 34 3.83 9.52 -15.45
CA LEU A 34 4.75 8.49 -15.93
C LEU A 34 4.04 7.55 -16.90
N ARG A 35 4.63 7.33 -18.08
CA ARG A 35 4.11 6.41 -19.10
C ARG A 35 5.23 5.51 -19.58
N VAL A 36 5.04 4.20 -19.46
CA VAL A 36 5.98 3.17 -19.94
C VAL A 36 5.23 2.27 -20.90
N VAL A 37 5.68 2.18 -22.15
CA VAL A 37 4.96 1.46 -23.22
C VAL A 37 5.13 -0.06 -23.11
N LYS A 38 6.27 -0.51 -22.61
CA LYS A 38 6.59 -1.93 -22.44
C LYS A 38 6.55 -2.29 -20.95
N ASN A 39 7.72 -2.58 -20.38
CA ASN A 39 7.83 -3.09 -19.01
C ASN A 39 8.43 -2.03 -18.10
N GLN A 40 7.87 -1.89 -16.90
CA GLN A 40 8.48 -1.15 -15.80
C GLN A 40 8.90 -2.14 -14.72
N GLN A 41 10.17 -2.11 -14.34
CA GLN A 41 10.69 -2.82 -13.19
C GLN A 41 11.29 -1.81 -12.22
N ALA A 42 10.80 -1.83 -10.98
CA ALA A 42 11.32 -1.03 -9.89
C ALA A 42 11.76 -1.98 -8.76
N GLY A 43 12.89 -1.68 -8.14
CA GLY A 43 13.43 -2.47 -7.03
C GLY A 43 14.07 -1.57 -6.00
N VAL A 44 13.80 -1.84 -4.72
CA VAL A 44 14.37 -1.13 -3.58
C VAL A 44 14.91 -2.19 -2.63
N LYS A 45 16.16 -2.02 -2.18
CA LYS A 45 16.81 -2.98 -1.26
C LYS A 45 16.40 -2.76 0.21
N GLY A 46 16.03 -1.53 0.55
CA GLY A 46 15.50 -1.16 1.85
C GLY A 46 13.99 -0.96 1.80
N ASP A 47 13.49 -0.11 2.69
CA ASP A 47 12.05 0.12 2.85
C ASP A 47 11.45 1.04 1.77
N VAL A 48 10.16 0.87 1.53
CA VAL A 48 9.33 1.75 0.68
C VAL A 48 8.14 2.21 1.49
N ILE A 49 7.94 3.52 1.56
CA ILE A 49 6.75 4.15 2.15
C ILE A 49 6.07 4.96 1.04
N CYS A 50 4.76 4.74 0.85
CA CYS A 50 3.95 5.45 -0.14
C CYS A 50 2.80 6.17 0.55
N LEU A 51 2.92 7.50 0.70
CA LEU A 51 1.88 8.35 1.29
C LEU A 51 0.97 8.91 0.20
N THR A 52 -0.35 8.83 0.42
CA THR A 52 -1.35 9.37 -0.51
C THR A 52 -2.35 10.20 0.29
N GLY A 53 -2.39 11.51 0.06
CA GLY A 53 -3.28 12.43 0.80
C GLY A 53 -4.75 12.39 0.37
N ASN A 54 -5.08 11.60 -0.64
CA ASN A 54 -6.45 11.44 -1.12
C ASN A 54 -6.65 9.98 -1.57
N SER A 55 -7.19 9.76 -2.77
CA SER A 55 -7.50 8.42 -3.26
C SER A 55 -6.35 7.79 -4.04
N ARG A 56 -6.18 6.47 -3.90
CA ARG A 56 -5.30 5.64 -4.75
C ARG A 56 -6.13 4.64 -5.55
N SER A 57 -5.81 4.46 -6.82
CA SER A 57 -6.48 3.48 -7.69
C SER A 57 -5.46 2.71 -8.53
N ASP A 58 -5.38 1.40 -8.29
CA ASP A 58 -4.58 0.46 -9.08
C ASP A 58 -5.54 -0.33 -9.99
N LYS A 59 -5.39 -0.17 -11.31
CA LYS A 59 -6.24 -0.83 -12.32
C LYS A 59 -5.40 -1.72 -13.21
N VAL A 60 -5.58 -3.03 -13.07
CA VAL A 60 -4.80 -4.06 -13.78
C VAL A 60 -5.73 -4.92 -14.61
N VAL A 61 -5.42 -5.08 -15.90
CA VAL A 61 -6.27 -5.84 -16.85
C VAL A 61 -6.26 -7.34 -16.56
N ASN A 62 -5.08 -7.88 -16.23
CA ASN A 62 -4.88 -9.30 -15.99
C ASN A 62 -4.73 -9.56 -14.48
N ASN A 63 -3.52 -9.87 -14.01
CA ASN A 63 -3.28 -10.27 -12.63
C ASN A 63 -2.70 -9.12 -11.80
N PHE A 64 -3.30 -8.85 -10.63
CA PHE A 64 -2.72 -7.99 -9.60
C PHE A 64 -2.26 -8.86 -8.41
N ILE A 65 -0.95 -9.09 -8.30
CA ILE A 65 -0.37 -9.99 -7.29
C ILE A 65 0.37 -9.14 -6.26
N ILE A 66 0.00 -9.30 -5.00
CA ILE A 66 0.67 -8.71 -3.84
C ILE A 66 1.13 -9.88 -2.96
N SER A 67 2.42 -9.90 -2.61
CA SER A 67 3.02 -10.97 -1.81
C SER A 67 3.93 -10.40 -0.74
N ALA A 68 3.95 -11.02 0.42
CA ALA A 68 4.87 -10.70 1.51
C ALA A 68 5.53 -11.97 2.05
N GLY A 69 6.79 -11.85 2.50
CA GLY A 69 7.53 -12.99 3.08
C GLY A 69 7.24 -13.24 4.56
N ASN A 70 6.66 -12.27 5.28
CA ASN A 70 6.35 -12.39 6.70
C ASN A 70 4.87 -12.12 7.00
N THR A 71 4.39 -10.91 6.70
CA THR A 71 3.00 -10.50 6.96
C THR A 71 2.49 -9.67 5.79
N LEU A 72 1.30 -9.98 5.29
CA LEU A 72 0.53 -9.11 4.38
C LEU A 72 -0.72 -8.65 5.12
N ARG A 73 -0.87 -7.33 5.26
CA ARG A 73 -1.91 -6.72 6.09
C ARG A 73 -2.65 -5.62 5.33
N LEU A 74 -3.98 -5.61 5.46
CA LEU A 74 -4.88 -4.60 4.91
C LEU A 74 -5.65 -3.97 6.07
N GLU A 75 -5.57 -2.66 6.23
CA GLU A 75 -6.11 -1.97 7.41
C GLU A 75 -7.03 -0.82 7.00
N CYS A 76 -8.12 -0.63 7.76
CA CYS A 76 -9.05 0.47 7.55
C CYS A 76 -9.87 0.73 8.82
N GLY A 77 -9.50 1.77 9.58
CA GLY A 77 -10.24 2.17 10.79
C GLY A 77 -10.38 1.01 11.77
N GLU A 78 -11.61 0.65 12.13
CA GLU A 78 -11.94 -0.46 13.04
C GLU A 78 -11.90 -1.85 12.36
N SER A 79 -11.20 -2.01 11.23
CA SER A 79 -11.10 -3.29 10.50
C SER A 79 -9.71 -3.59 9.97
N ALA A 80 -9.37 -4.89 9.93
CA ALA A 80 -8.14 -5.36 9.34
C ALA A 80 -8.25 -6.80 8.82
N ILE A 81 -7.46 -7.12 7.80
CA ILE A 81 -7.19 -8.48 7.31
C ILE A 81 -5.69 -8.70 7.39
N GLU A 82 -5.26 -9.80 7.97
CA GLU A 82 -3.84 -10.16 8.11
C GLU A 82 -3.58 -11.60 7.67
N LEU A 83 -2.56 -11.78 6.84
CA LEU A 83 -2.01 -13.04 6.38
C LEU A 83 -0.59 -13.16 6.93
N SER A 84 -0.32 -14.22 7.68
CA SER A 84 0.98 -14.45 8.32
C SER A 84 1.74 -15.63 7.70
N LYS A 85 3.07 -15.60 7.78
CA LYS A 85 3.96 -16.63 7.20
C LYS A 85 3.75 -18.04 7.72
N ASP A 86 3.11 -18.18 8.88
CA ASP A 86 2.72 -19.46 9.49
C ASP A 86 1.43 -20.03 8.87
N GLY A 87 0.79 -19.30 7.95
CA GLY A 87 -0.48 -19.66 7.32
C GLY A 87 -1.71 -19.15 8.05
N SER A 88 -1.55 -18.43 9.17
CA SER A 88 -2.67 -17.83 9.90
C SER A 88 -3.33 -16.72 9.07
N VAL A 89 -4.66 -16.73 9.05
CA VAL A 89 -5.50 -15.72 8.39
C VAL A 89 -6.45 -15.13 9.41
N ASN A 90 -6.29 -13.85 9.71
CA ASN A 90 -7.07 -13.14 10.72
C ASN A 90 -7.88 -12.02 10.07
N ILE A 91 -9.16 -11.89 10.47
CA ILE A 91 -10.07 -10.86 9.98
C ILE A 91 -10.78 -10.26 11.20
N ILE A 92 -10.70 -8.94 11.37
CA ILE A 92 -11.41 -8.20 12.42
C ILE A 92 -12.22 -7.04 11.83
N GLY A 93 -13.39 -6.78 12.41
CA GLY A 93 -14.28 -5.70 12.03
C GLY A 93 -15.54 -5.69 12.89
N ASN A 94 -16.29 -4.58 12.85
CA ASN A 94 -17.54 -4.42 13.61
C ASN A 94 -18.67 -5.34 13.12
N ASN A 95 -18.76 -5.58 11.80
CA ASN A 95 -19.80 -6.39 11.19
C ASN A 95 -19.24 -7.12 9.97
N PHE A 96 -19.70 -8.35 9.74
CA PHE A 96 -19.40 -9.11 8.53
C PHE A 96 -20.67 -9.49 7.80
N ASN A 97 -20.67 -9.36 6.48
CA ASN A 97 -21.74 -9.84 5.61
C ASN A 97 -21.11 -10.69 4.50
N PHE A 98 -21.39 -11.99 4.55
CA PHE A 98 -20.98 -12.93 3.52
C PHE A 98 -22.22 -13.43 2.78
N THR A 99 -22.26 -13.23 1.47
CA THR A 99 -23.37 -13.68 0.61
C THR A 99 -22.81 -14.52 -0.54
N ALA A 100 -23.26 -15.77 -0.66
CA ALA A 100 -22.98 -16.63 -1.81
C ALA A 100 -24.26 -16.83 -2.63
N LYS A 101 -24.19 -16.58 -3.95
CA LYS A 101 -25.35 -16.80 -4.86
C LYS A 101 -25.55 -18.27 -5.25
N GLN A 102 -24.56 -19.10 -4.96
CA GLN A 102 -24.58 -20.54 -5.19
C GLN A 102 -24.18 -21.21 -3.86
N ASN A 103 -23.15 -22.04 -3.86
CA ASN A 103 -22.72 -22.75 -2.66
C ASN A 103 -21.63 -21.97 -1.90
N ALA A 104 -21.61 -22.15 -0.59
CA ALA A 104 -20.51 -21.77 0.29
C ALA A 104 -20.07 -23.01 1.09
N GLN A 105 -18.77 -23.16 1.32
CA GLN A 105 -18.20 -24.24 2.12
C GLN A 105 -17.23 -23.64 3.14
N ILE A 106 -17.37 -24.05 4.39
CA ILE A 106 -16.46 -23.74 5.49
C ILE A 106 -16.15 -25.06 6.18
N ASN A 107 -14.89 -25.48 6.18
CA ASN A 107 -14.49 -26.74 6.79
C ASN A 107 -13.03 -26.70 7.25
N THR A 108 -12.72 -27.61 8.17
CA THR A 108 -11.37 -27.96 8.60
C THR A 108 -11.07 -29.38 8.10
N LEU A 109 -9.82 -29.63 7.68
CA LEU A 109 -9.42 -30.96 7.18
C LEU A 109 -9.06 -31.93 8.30
N GLY A 110 -8.64 -31.43 9.46
CA GLY A 110 -8.17 -32.27 10.58
C GLY A 110 -8.34 -31.64 11.96
N GLY A 111 -9.10 -30.55 12.06
CA GLY A 111 -9.33 -29.81 13.31
C GLY A 111 -10.80 -29.48 13.50
N GLU A 112 -11.10 -28.66 14.52
CA GLU A 112 -12.47 -28.26 14.84
C GLU A 112 -12.87 -26.96 14.13
N LEU A 113 -14.14 -26.85 13.75
CA LEU A 113 -14.74 -25.58 13.32
C LEU A 113 -15.52 -24.98 14.49
N HIS A 114 -14.92 -24.01 15.17
CA HIS A 114 -15.59 -23.29 16.25
C HIS A 114 -16.48 -22.17 15.69
N LEU A 115 -17.74 -22.13 16.15
CA LEU A 115 -18.67 -21.03 15.90
C LEU A 115 -19.06 -20.39 17.25
N ASN A 116 -18.55 -19.18 17.50
CA ASN A 116 -18.69 -18.47 18.77
C ASN A 116 -18.22 -19.29 20.00
N PRO A 117 -16.95 -19.72 20.04
CA PRO A 117 -16.42 -20.47 21.18
C PRO A 117 -16.43 -19.64 22.47
N ALA A 118 -16.56 -20.30 23.62
CA ALA A 118 -16.44 -19.65 24.92
C ALA A 118 -15.03 -19.05 25.09
N GLY A 119 -14.96 -17.77 25.50
CA GLY A 119 -13.69 -17.06 25.66
C GLY A 119 -13.04 -16.61 24.35
N GLY A 120 -13.78 -16.58 23.23
CA GLY A 120 -13.27 -16.05 21.98
C GLY A 120 -12.76 -14.60 22.10
N SER A 121 -11.61 -14.34 21.50
CA SER A 121 -10.96 -13.03 21.45
C SER A 121 -10.46 -12.75 20.03
N ASN A 122 -10.14 -11.49 19.74
CA ASN A 122 -9.46 -11.14 18.51
C ASN A 122 -7.99 -11.60 18.53
N ALA A 123 -7.50 -12.08 17.39
CA ALA A 123 -6.10 -12.45 17.19
C ALA A 123 -5.23 -11.28 16.71
N ILE A 124 -5.86 -10.24 16.16
CA ILE A 124 -5.23 -9.01 15.70
C ILE A 124 -6.07 -7.82 16.16
N ASP A 125 -5.42 -6.67 16.37
CA ASP A 125 -6.11 -5.40 16.63
C ASP A 125 -6.24 -4.60 15.32
N PRO A 126 -7.36 -3.89 15.09
CA PRO A 126 -7.45 -2.94 13.98
C PRO A 126 -6.65 -1.66 14.32
N PRO A 127 -6.32 -0.81 13.34
CA PRO A 127 -5.61 0.44 13.64
C PRO A 127 -6.47 1.45 14.43
N GLY A 128 -7.81 1.34 14.36
CA GLY A 128 -8.75 2.16 15.11
C GLY A 128 -9.22 3.42 14.37
N SER A 129 -10.22 4.10 14.94
CA SER A 129 -10.90 5.25 14.33
C SER A 129 -10.01 6.46 14.01
N SER A 130 -8.86 6.61 14.67
CA SER A 130 -7.90 7.71 14.42
C SER A 130 -7.03 7.50 13.18
N HIS A 131 -7.01 6.29 12.59
CA HIS A 131 -6.06 5.91 11.55
C HIS A 131 -6.03 6.86 10.34
N GLN A 132 -7.19 7.35 9.88
CA GLN A 132 -7.25 8.31 8.78
C GLN A 132 -6.54 9.63 9.13
N SER A 133 -6.76 10.14 10.35
CA SER A 133 -6.13 11.39 10.80
C SER A 133 -4.62 11.23 11.01
N GLU A 134 -4.16 10.05 11.42
CA GLU A 134 -2.74 9.73 11.56
C GLU A 134 -2.04 9.71 10.20
N ILE A 135 -2.62 9.03 9.20
CA ILE A 135 -2.11 9.04 7.83
C ILE A 135 -2.11 10.46 7.26
N GLN A 136 -3.17 11.24 7.49
CA GLN A 136 -3.22 12.62 7.02
C GLN A 136 -2.10 13.47 7.64
N GLN A 137 -1.81 13.29 8.93
CA GLN A 137 -0.69 13.98 9.60
C GLN A 137 0.67 13.58 9.03
N GLU A 138 0.85 12.30 8.68
CA GLU A 138 2.09 11.83 8.04
C GLU A 138 2.25 12.44 6.65
N VAL A 139 1.18 12.48 5.85
CA VAL A 139 1.13 13.16 4.56
C VAL A 139 1.47 14.63 4.73
N ASP A 140 0.77 15.35 5.60
CA ASP A 140 0.96 16.79 5.80
C ASP A 140 2.39 17.09 6.23
N SER A 141 2.95 16.27 7.14
CA SER A 141 4.34 16.39 7.61
C SER A 141 5.36 16.16 6.50
N PHE A 142 5.10 15.21 5.58
CA PHE A 142 5.98 14.93 4.44
C PHE A 142 6.03 16.08 3.43
N PHE A 143 4.93 16.85 3.30
CA PHE A 143 4.84 18.00 2.40
C PHE A 143 5.07 19.35 3.09
N VAL A 144 5.53 19.39 4.34
CA VAL A 144 6.02 20.64 4.94
C VAL A 144 7.33 21.05 4.27
N ILE A 145 7.22 21.90 3.26
CA ILE A 145 8.38 22.51 2.60
C ILE A 145 8.80 23.71 3.45
N ASN A 146 9.84 23.54 4.27
CA ASN A 146 10.60 24.59 4.96
C ASN A 146 9.84 25.92 5.15
N ALA A 147 9.07 26.03 6.23
CA ALA A 147 8.51 27.28 6.74
C ALA A 147 9.59 28.31 7.20
N ASN A 148 10.88 28.07 6.89
CA ASN A 148 12.03 28.91 7.21
C ASN A 148 13.03 28.92 6.04
N LYS A 149 12.64 29.57 4.94
CA LYS A 149 13.56 30.32 4.09
C LYS A 149 13.07 31.75 3.98
#